data_AF-A0A2D5ZAR2-F1
#
_entry.id   AF-A0A2D5ZAR2-F1
#
_cell.length_a   1.000
_cell.length_b   1.000
_cell.length_c   1.000
_cell.angle_alpha   90.00
_cell.angle_beta   90.00
_cell.angle_gamma   90.00
#
_symmetry.space_group_name_H-M   'P 1'
#
loop_
_entity.id
_entity.type
_entity.pdbx_description
1 polymer ?
#
loop_
_entity_poly.entity_id
_entity_poly.type
_entity_poly.pdbx_seq_one_letter_code
_entity_poly.pdbx_strand_id
1 'polypeptide(L)'
;MRRAIHGEEHGEDSLTTPRDHFEEHGYYLSRGVFSGDEIRRLEAEFDRIVQQLRRSDDPYAGPNAAADNGIISTTNVQKFSSLWLTGGLLHKSFLDAAVQFIGPDILLQRSSLYQKSRADVEGPFRMHQDWPYGPTRDDTMVSGMIHVCRATESMGALRVYPGTHRARIEGARADADATAFHERFPLEGSTVIEADAGDVLFFHYCLVHGSMSNRTEEPRKVVHVRMFSGRDRVEKDATVPNKLPIDTKAWTPGAGGDDRITAISIDEAGEKKDALLGLFRDDRGQRYFMVTSLWHGANASAQERALSITMNFAPDVRRLYRLDRITGREVPVRLNRGTLRTTLPGGTGDLYKYTSEPFPGQPGS
;
A
#
# COMPACT_ATOMS: atom_id res chain seq x y z
N MET A 1 -32.88 -29.29 50.18
CA MET A 1 -33.40 -29.66 48.85
C MET A 1 -32.30 -29.36 47.83
N ARG A 2 -31.48 -30.37 47.52
CA ARG A 2 -30.39 -30.30 46.54
C ARG A 2 -30.97 -30.74 45.20
N ARG A 3 -30.85 -29.92 44.15
CA ARG A 3 -31.04 -30.37 42.76
C ARG A 3 -29.68 -30.37 42.09
N ALA A 4 -29.21 -31.57 41.76
CA ALA A 4 -28.18 -31.81 40.77
C ALA A 4 -28.75 -31.50 39.38
N ILE A 5 -27.94 -30.92 38.51
CA ILE A 5 -28.19 -30.87 37.07
C ILE A 5 -26.91 -31.41 36.43
N HIS A 6 -27.00 -32.60 35.85
CA HIS A 6 -26.04 -33.11 34.88
C HIS A 6 -26.15 -32.31 33.58
N GLY A 7 -25.03 -32.02 32.94
CA GLY A 7 -25.01 -31.40 31.62
C GLY A 7 -23.59 -31.35 31.06
N GLU A 8 -23.26 -32.41 30.34
CA GLU A 8 -22.42 -32.47 29.13
C GLU A 8 -20.95 -32.02 29.23
N GLU A 9 -20.08 -33.03 29.16
CA GLU A 9 -18.69 -32.91 28.74
C GLU A 9 -18.66 -32.37 27.29
N HIS A 10 -18.42 -31.07 27.14
CA HIS A 10 -17.94 -30.55 25.87
C HIS A 10 -16.50 -31.03 25.67
N GLY A 11 -16.31 -31.91 24.69
CA GLY A 11 -14.99 -32.27 24.20
C GLY A 11 -14.20 -31.01 23.83
N GLU A 12 -12.91 -31.04 24.14
CA GLU A 12 -11.93 -30.05 23.71
C GLU A 12 -11.90 -30.01 22.18
N ASP A 13 -12.72 -29.13 21.59
CA ASP A 13 -12.56 -28.68 20.21
C ASP A 13 -11.25 -27.90 20.19
N SER A 14 -10.18 -28.46 19.62
CA SER A 14 -8.90 -27.77 19.54
C SER A 14 -9.11 -26.47 18.78
N LEU A 15 -8.94 -25.33 19.44
CA LEU A 15 -9.09 -24.01 18.81
C LEU A 15 -8.14 -23.91 17.62
N THR A 16 -8.66 -24.11 16.40
CA THR A 16 -7.91 -23.93 15.14
C THR A 16 -7.33 -22.53 15.12
N THR A 17 -6.00 -22.40 15.00
CA THR A 17 -5.38 -21.08 14.99
C THR A 17 -5.71 -20.34 13.68
N PRO A 18 -5.59 -19.00 13.62
CA PRO A 18 -5.77 -18.26 12.38
C PRO A 18 -4.93 -18.80 11.22
N ARG A 19 -3.69 -19.21 11.53
CA ARG A 19 -2.78 -19.83 10.57
C ARG A 19 -3.33 -21.18 10.08
N ASP A 20 -3.75 -22.06 10.97
CA ASP A 20 -4.26 -23.39 10.58
C ASP A 20 -5.48 -23.25 9.65
N HIS A 21 -6.41 -22.34 9.96
CA HIS A 21 -7.57 -22.06 9.11
C HIS A 21 -7.14 -21.51 7.74
N PHE A 22 -6.16 -20.60 7.70
CA PHE A 22 -5.63 -20.07 6.44
C PHE A 22 -4.92 -21.14 5.61
N GLU A 23 -4.13 -22.00 6.22
CA GLU A 23 -3.45 -23.11 5.53
C GLU A 23 -4.47 -24.13 4.98
N GLU A 24 -5.54 -24.41 5.74
CA GLU A 24 -6.59 -25.32 5.33
C GLU A 24 -7.43 -24.77 4.16
N HIS A 25 -7.92 -23.53 4.31
CA HIS A 25 -8.96 -22.96 3.46
C HIS A 25 -8.47 -21.87 2.50
N GLY A 26 -7.29 -21.32 2.71
CA GLY A 26 -6.67 -20.30 1.85
C GLY A 26 -7.10 -18.87 2.13
N TYR A 27 -7.90 -18.64 3.18
CA TYR A 27 -8.29 -17.32 3.63
C TYR A 27 -8.48 -17.29 5.15
N TYR A 28 -8.53 -16.08 5.73
CA TYR A 28 -8.91 -15.85 7.11
C TYR A 28 -9.43 -14.41 7.29
N LEU A 29 -10.58 -14.25 7.96
CA LEU A 29 -11.14 -12.94 8.27
C LEU A 29 -10.69 -12.48 9.66
N SER A 30 -9.77 -11.52 9.70
CA SER A 30 -9.35 -10.88 10.94
C SER A 30 -10.34 -9.79 11.32
N ARG A 31 -11.07 -10.00 12.42
CA ARG A 31 -12.09 -9.08 12.93
C ARG A 31 -11.47 -7.90 13.68
N GLY A 32 -11.98 -6.69 13.48
CA GLY A 32 -11.64 -5.51 14.29
C GLY A 32 -10.16 -5.12 14.27
N VAL A 33 -9.47 -5.31 13.14
CA VAL A 33 -8.05 -4.93 12.98
C VAL A 33 -7.88 -3.42 13.14
N PHE A 34 -8.84 -2.66 12.62
CA PHE A 34 -8.93 -1.22 12.81
C PHE A 34 -10.10 -0.91 13.73
N SER A 35 -9.87 -0.03 14.71
CA SER A 35 -10.93 0.50 15.54
C SER A 35 -11.91 1.36 14.73
N GLY A 36 -13.10 1.58 15.27
CA GLY A 36 -14.09 2.46 14.64
C GLY A 36 -13.54 3.87 14.34
N ASP A 37 -12.70 4.41 15.21
CA ASP A 37 -12.12 5.76 15.05
C ASP A 37 -11.03 5.80 13.98
N GLU A 38 -10.26 4.72 13.83
CA GLU A 38 -9.26 4.59 12.77
C GLU A 38 -9.93 4.42 11.41
N ILE A 39 -10.90 3.51 11.29
CA ILE A 39 -11.55 3.24 10.01
C ILE A 39 -12.37 4.44 9.53
N ARG A 40 -13.01 5.21 10.42
CA ARG A 40 -13.71 6.46 10.04
C ARG A 40 -12.76 7.51 9.45
N ARG A 41 -11.54 7.63 9.98
CA ARG A 41 -10.53 8.55 9.42
C ARG A 41 -10.01 8.07 8.06
N LEU A 42 -9.80 6.76 7.91
CA LEU A 42 -9.42 6.16 6.63
C LEU A 42 -10.53 6.27 5.58
N GLU A 43 -11.80 6.15 5.99
CA GLU A 43 -12.97 6.33 5.13
C GLU A 43 -13.06 7.77 4.62
N ALA A 44 -12.86 8.77 5.48
CA ALA A 44 -12.84 10.17 5.04
C ALA A 44 -11.77 10.42 3.95
N GLU A 45 -10.59 9.83 4.10
CA GLU A 45 -9.54 9.89 3.08
C GLU A 45 -9.87 9.08 1.82
N PHE A 46 -10.51 7.92 1.97
CA PHE A 46 -11.03 7.14 0.85
C PHE A 46 -11.99 7.99 0.01
N ASP A 47 -12.95 8.65 0.65
CA ASP A 47 -13.96 9.47 -0.03
C ASP A 47 -13.32 10.71 -0.69
N ARG A 48 -12.32 11.33 -0.04
CA ARG A 48 -11.53 12.40 -0.64
C ARG A 48 -10.82 11.92 -1.92
N ILE A 49 -10.21 10.74 -1.90
CA ILE A 49 -9.55 10.16 -3.08
C ILE A 49 -10.57 9.89 -4.18
N VAL A 50 -11.74 9.31 -3.86
CA VAL A 50 -12.80 9.07 -4.84
C VAL A 50 -13.30 10.37 -5.46
N GLN A 51 -13.51 11.43 -4.66
CA GLN A 51 -13.88 12.74 -5.17
C GLN A 51 -12.80 13.34 -6.07
N GLN A 52 -11.53 13.17 -5.72
CA GLN A 52 -10.39 13.59 -6.53
C GLN A 52 -10.38 12.86 -7.88
N LEU A 53 -10.55 11.54 -7.90
CA LEU A 53 -10.57 10.73 -9.14
C LEU A 53 -11.71 11.11 -10.08
N ARG A 54 -12.85 11.58 -9.55
CA ARG A 54 -13.98 12.04 -10.37
C ARG A 54 -13.71 13.36 -11.10
N ARG A 55 -12.66 14.09 -10.76
CA ARG A 55 -12.28 15.33 -11.46
C ARG A 55 -11.55 14.97 -12.75
N SER A 56 -12.02 15.52 -13.86
CA SER A 56 -11.55 15.18 -15.21
C SER A 56 -10.14 15.68 -15.53
N ASP A 57 -9.57 16.56 -14.71
CA ASP A 57 -8.27 17.21 -14.88
C ASP A 57 -7.16 16.65 -13.98
N ASP A 58 -7.45 15.60 -13.20
CA ASP A 58 -6.46 15.05 -12.28
C ASP A 58 -5.41 14.19 -13.03
N PRO A 59 -4.10 14.51 -12.94
CA PRO A 59 -3.04 13.76 -13.62
C PRO A 59 -2.87 12.32 -13.11
N TYR A 60 -3.47 11.98 -11.97
CA TYR A 60 -3.48 10.64 -11.36
C TYR A 60 -4.79 9.88 -11.60
N ALA A 61 -5.79 10.49 -12.24
CA ALA A 61 -7.01 9.77 -12.64
C ALA A 61 -6.69 8.74 -13.72
N GLY A 62 -6.78 7.46 -13.37
CA GLY A 62 -6.65 6.36 -14.31
C GLY A 62 -7.94 6.14 -15.12
N PRO A 63 -7.89 5.31 -16.19
CA PRO A 63 -9.05 5.05 -17.06
C PRO A 63 -10.29 4.50 -16.33
N ASN A 64 -10.11 3.91 -15.14
CA ASN A 64 -11.19 3.35 -14.33
C ASN A 64 -11.83 4.37 -13.36
N ALA A 65 -11.45 5.65 -13.41
CA ALA A 65 -12.08 6.69 -12.60
C ALA A 65 -13.50 7.05 -13.08
N ALA A 66 -13.87 6.65 -14.30
CA ALA A 66 -15.12 7.02 -14.97
C ALA A 66 -15.80 5.85 -15.72
N ALA A 67 -15.54 4.59 -15.32
CA ALA A 67 -16.16 3.44 -15.97
C ALA A 67 -17.66 3.34 -15.59
N ASP A 68 -18.53 3.21 -16.59
CA ASP A 68 -20.00 3.15 -16.46
C ASP A 68 -20.52 1.82 -15.85
N ASN A 69 -19.64 1.07 -15.18
CA ASN A 69 -19.92 -0.23 -14.57
C ASN A 69 -20.16 -0.15 -13.05
N GLY A 70 -20.32 1.07 -12.52
CA GLY A 70 -20.53 1.32 -11.09
C GLY A 70 -19.29 1.13 -10.21
N ILE A 71 -18.09 0.99 -10.79
CA ILE A 71 -16.83 0.82 -10.04
C ILE A 71 -15.91 2.01 -10.24
N ILE A 72 -15.47 2.60 -9.12
CA ILE A 72 -14.37 3.57 -9.10
C ILE A 72 -13.17 2.88 -8.48
N SER A 73 -12.01 2.96 -9.14
CA SER A 73 -10.79 2.35 -8.61
C SER A 73 -9.53 3.14 -8.95
N THR A 74 -8.51 2.98 -8.10
CA THR A 74 -7.15 3.44 -8.38
C THR A 74 -6.14 2.46 -7.77
N THR A 75 -4.87 2.62 -8.12
CA THR A 75 -3.77 1.81 -7.58
C THR A 75 -2.71 2.69 -6.94
N ASN A 76 -1.91 2.12 -6.04
CA ASN A 76 -0.95 2.84 -5.21
C ASN A 76 -1.62 3.91 -4.33
N VAL A 77 -2.60 3.50 -3.52
CA VAL A 77 -3.38 4.37 -2.63
C VAL A 77 -2.47 5.25 -1.74
N GLN A 78 -1.31 4.73 -1.34
CA GLN A 78 -0.29 5.47 -0.59
C GLN A 78 0.26 6.71 -1.31
N LYS A 79 0.15 6.79 -2.64
CA LYS A 79 0.53 7.98 -3.42
C LYS A 79 -0.51 9.10 -3.32
N PHE A 80 -1.75 8.77 -2.96
CA PHE A 80 -2.83 9.73 -2.82
C PHE A 80 -3.03 10.19 -1.37
N SER A 81 -2.68 9.36 -0.39
CA SER A 81 -2.91 9.66 1.03
C SER A 81 -1.81 9.07 1.92
N SER A 82 -1.15 9.96 2.66
CA SER A 82 -0.19 9.58 3.69
C SER A 82 -0.85 8.87 4.87
N LEU A 83 -2.13 9.16 5.14
CA LEU A 83 -2.90 8.45 6.17
C LEU A 83 -3.17 7.01 5.74
N TRP A 84 -3.48 6.75 4.48
CA TRP A 84 -3.59 5.36 3.99
C TRP A 84 -2.26 4.61 4.07
N LEU A 85 -1.13 5.28 3.81
CA LEU A 85 0.19 4.68 4.00
C LEU A 85 0.44 4.33 5.48
N THR A 86 0.33 5.31 6.36
CA THR A 86 0.77 5.19 7.77
C THR A 86 -0.27 4.55 8.69
N GLY A 87 -1.53 4.93 8.53
CA GLY A 87 -2.67 4.45 9.31
C GLY A 87 -3.38 3.24 8.70
N GLY A 88 -3.06 2.85 7.47
CA GLY A 88 -3.59 1.66 6.81
C GLY A 88 -2.52 0.60 6.55
N LEU A 89 -1.69 0.81 5.53
CA LEU A 89 -0.74 -0.18 5.01
C LEU A 89 0.41 -0.51 5.99
N LEU A 90 0.88 0.49 6.73
CA LEU A 90 1.93 0.35 7.76
C LEU A 90 1.36 0.26 9.17
N HIS A 91 0.04 0.11 9.32
CA HIS A 91 -0.59 0.01 10.62
C HIS A 91 -0.13 -1.26 11.34
N LYS A 92 0.20 -1.13 12.63
CA LYS A 92 0.79 -2.22 13.41
C LYS A 92 -0.12 -3.46 13.45
N SER A 93 -1.42 -3.29 13.73
CA SER A 93 -2.35 -4.42 13.83
C SER A 93 -2.53 -5.12 12.48
N PHE A 94 -2.53 -4.36 11.38
CA PHE A 94 -2.58 -4.93 10.03
C PHE A 94 -1.33 -5.76 9.71
N LEU A 95 -0.14 -5.22 10.01
CA LEU A 95 1.11 -5.94 9.80
C LEU A 95 1.25 -7.16 10.72
N ASP A 96 0.89 -7.05 12.00
CA ASP A 96 0.88 -8.17 12.95
C ASP A 96 -0.02 -9.31 12.47
N ALA A 97 -1.18 -8.99 11.88
CA ALA A 97 -2.06 -9.98 11.26
C ALA A 97 -1.42 -10.59 10.00
N ALA A 98 -0.87 -9.78 9.10
CA ALA A 98 -0.23 -10.24 7.87
C ALA A 98 0.98 -11.16 8.12
N VAL A 99 1.76 -10.90 9.18
CA VAL A 99 2.93 -11.72 9.57
C VAL A 99 2.54 -13.18 9.84
N GLN A 100 1.33 -13.45 10.32
CA GLN A 100 0.88 -14.83 10.60
C GLN A 100 0.84 -15.69 9.33
N PHE A 101 0.56 -15.07 8.17
CA PHE A 101 0.36 -15.74 6.89
C PHE A 101 1.58 -15.63 5.96
N ILE A 102 2.32 -14.52 6.00
CA ILE A 102 3.44 -14.23 5.06
C ILE A 102 4.81 -14.48 5.73
N GLY A 103 4.90 -14.29 7.04
CA GLY A 103 6.16 -14.20 7.79
C GLY A 103 6.62 -12.75 8.03
N PRO A 104 7.75 -12.55 8.73
CA PRO A 104 8.18 -11.25 9.23
C PRO A 104 8.74 -10.31 8.15
N ASP A 105 9.23 -10.87 7.04
CA ASP A 105 9.81 -10.11 5.93
C ASP A 105 8.71 -9.88 4.87
N ILE A 106 8.02 -8.73 4.91
CA ILE A 106 6.88 -8.45 4.03
C ILE A 106 7.25 -7.40 2.97
N LEU A 107 6.99 -7.70 1.70
CA LEU A 107 7.08 -6.74 0.59
C LEU A 107 5.69 -6.37 0.07
N LEU A 108 5.44 -5.07 -0.05
CA LEU A 108 4.25 -4.55 -0.74
C LEU A 108 4.43 -4.69 -2.25
N GLN A 109 3.54 -5.43 -2.91
CA GLN A 109 3.49 -5.47 -4.38
C GLN A 109 2.62 -4.34 -4.92
N ARG A 110 1.42 -4.16 -4.37
CA ARG A 110 0.42 -3.18 -4.83
C ARG A 110 -0.61 -2.91 -3.75
N SER A 111 -1.08 -1.68 -3.69
CA SER A 111 -2.37 -1.36 -3.06
C SER A 111 -3.35 -0.87 -4.12
N SER A 112 -4.63 -1.14 -3.92
CA SER A 112 -5.71 -0.69 -4.80
C SER A 112 -6.91 -0.30 -3.98
N LEU A 113 -7.57 0.77 -4.38
CA LEU A 113 -8.84 1.21 -3.80
C LEU A 113 -9.97 0.81 -4.75
N TYR A 114 -11.07 0.30 -4.20
CA TYR A 114 -12.27 -0.02 -4.96
C TYR A 114 -13.53 0.49 -4.24
N GLN A 115 -14.28 1.34 -4.92
CA GLN A 115 -15.66 1.66 -4.57
C GLN A 115 -16.60 0.98 -5.56
N LYS A 116 -17.52 0.14 -5.07
CA LYS A 116 -18.56 -0.50 -5.86
C LYS A 116 -19.91 0.11 -5.51
N SER A 117 -20.39 0.99 -6.37
CA SER A 117 -21.74 1.58 -6.30
C SER A 117 -22.81 0.57 -6.73
N ARG A 118 -24.08 0.90 -6.51
CA ARG A 118 -25.21 0.14 -7.04
C ARG A 118 -25.05 -0.11 -8.54
N ALA A 119 -25.30 -1.34 -8.97
CA ALA A 119 -25.44 -1.68 -10.38
C ALA A 119 -26.54 -2.72 -10.56
N ASP A 120 -27.39 -2.53 -11.57
CA ASP A 120 -28.44 -3.49 -11.92
C ASP A 120 -27.92 -4.59 -12.87
N VAL A 121 -26.79 -4.35 -13.54
CA VAL A 121 -26.05 -5.37 -14.32
C VAL A 121 -25.05 -6.13 -13.45
N GLU A 122 -24.68 -7.34 -13.88
CA GLU A 122 -23.57 -8.06 -13.26
C GLU A 122 -22.25 -7.31 -13.42
N GLY A 123 -21.51 -7.20 -12.32
CA GLY A 123 -20.23 -6.52 -12.28
C GLY A 123 -19.11 -7.35 -12.92
N PRO A 124 -17.98 -6.72 -13.23
CA PRO A 124 -16.88 -7.34 -13.97
C PRO A 124 -16.08 -8.39 -13.18
N PHE A 125 -16.26 -8.48 -11.86
CA PHE A 125 -15.45 -9.33 -10.98
C PHE A 125 -16.00 -10.77 -10.90
N ARG A 126 -15.90 -11.49 -12.03
CA ARG A 126 -16.17 -12.94 -12.12
C ARG A 126 -15.19 -13.74 -11.27
N MET A 127 -15.46 -15.03 -11.08
CA MET A 127 -14.57 -15.93 -10.35
C MET A 127 -13.20 -16.02 -11.04
N HIS A 128 -12.13 -15.84 -10.29
CA HIS A 128 -10.75 -15.86 -10.79
C HIS A 128 -9.75 -16.19 -9.68
N GLN A 129 -8.48 -16.37 -10.06
CA GLN A 129 -7.33 -16.31 -9.16
C GLN A 129 -6.50 -15.06 -9.51
N ASP A 130 -5.76 -14.55 -8.53
CA ASP A 130 -4.89 -13.38 -8.68
C ASP A 130 -3.49 -13.72 -9.22
N TRP A 131 -3.05 -14.98 -9.13
CA TRP A 131 -1.71 -15.41 -9.58
C TRP A 131 -1.34 -15.01 -11.02
N PRO A 132 -2.26 -14.97 -12.02
CA PRO A 132 -1.92 -14.55 -13.37
C PRO A 132 -1.53 -13.06 -13.49
N TYR A 133 -1.79 -12.25 -12.46
CA TYR A 133 -1.55 -10.80 -12.43
C TYR A 133 -0.26 -10.40 -11.70
N GLY A 134 0.74 -11.28 -11.71
CA GLY A 134 2.07 -11.04 -11.17
C GLY A 134 2.50 -12.18 -10.25
N PRO A 135 2.82 -13.37 -10.80
CA PRO A 135 3.18 -14.54 -10.01
C PRO A 135 4.53 -14.39 -9.32
N THR A 136 4.65 -15.00 -8.14
CA THR A 136 5.93 -15.17 -7.44
C THR A 136 6.36 -16.62 -7.44
N ARG A 137 7.66 -16.88 -7.34
CA ARG A 137 8.26 -18.21 -7.52
C ARG A 137 7.77 -19.22 -6.49
N ASP A 138 7.61 -18.76 -5.26
CA ASP A 138 7.24 -19.61 -4.12
C ASP A 138 5.77 -19.45 -3.73
N ASP A 139 4.96 -18.75 -4.55
CA ASP A 139 3.54 -18.52 -4.32
C ASP A 139 3.20 -17.85 -2.96
N THR A 140 4.13 -17.13 -2.33
CA THR A 140 3.92 -16.58 -0.96
C THR A 140 2.98 -15.37 -0.89
N MET A 141 2.30 -15.05 -1.98
CA MET A 141 1.52 -13.83 -2.10
C MET A 141 0.16 -13.94 -1.41
N VAL A 142 -0.09 -12.99 -0.52
CA VAL A 142 -1.33 -12.85 0.24
C VAL A 142 -1.91 -11.46 0.02
N SER A 143 -3.22 -11.45 -0.18
CA SER A 143 -4.06 -10.29 -0.34
C SER A 143 -4.72 -9.93 0.98
N GLY A 144 -4.49 -8.72 1.50
CA GLY A 144 -5.25 -8.15 2.62
C GLY A 144 -6.31 -7.18 2.11
N MET A 145 -7.58 -7.56 2.18
CA MET A 145 -8.71 -6.70 1.83
C MET A 145 -9.25 -6.01 3.08
N ILE A 146 -8.89 -4.73 3.23
CA ILE A 146 -9.36 -3.87 4.31
C ILE A 146 -10.78 -3.40 4.00
N HIS A 147 -11.74 -3.74 4.86
CA HIS A 147 -13.13 -3.33 4.75
C HIS A 147 -13.32 -1.94 5.36
N VAL A 148 -13.54 -0.93 4.50
CA VAL A 148 -13.74 0.46 4.94
C VAL A 148 -15.17 0.70 5.43
N CYS A 149 -16.10 -0.04 4.86
CA CYS A 149 -17.48 -0.11 5.31
C CYS A 149 -17.90 -1.58 5.51
N ARG A 150 -19.08 -1.79 6.09
CA ARG A 150 -19.72 -3.11 6.13
C ARG A 150 -19.86 -3.68 4.71
N ALA A 151 -19.66 -4.97 4.56
CA ALA A 151 -19.82 -5.72 3.32
C ALA A 151 -20.73 -6.92 3.57
N THR A 152 -21.98 -6.84 3.11
CA THR A 152 -22.93 -7.96 3.10
C THR A 152 -23.02 -8.63 1.76
N GLU A 153 -23.68 -9.79 1.71
CA GLU A 153 -24.00 -10.47 0.46
C GLU A 153 -24.69 -9.54 -0.55
N SER A 154 -25.70 -8.78 -0.11
CA SER A 154 -26.42 -7.81 -0.96
C SER A 154 -25.58 -6.64 -1.46
N MET A 155 -24.50 -6.29 -0.75
CA MET A 155 -23.52 -5.28 -1.17
C MET A 155 -22.44 -5.86 -2.11
N GLY A 156 -22.54 -7.15 -2.45
CA GLY A 156 -21.55 -7.85 -3.24
C GLY A 156 -20.29 -8.18 -2.44
N ALA A 157 -20.43 -8.69 -1.22
CA ALA A 157 -19.33 -9.24 -0.43
C ALA A 157 -18.48 -10.24 -1.24
N LEU A 158 -17.21 -10.37 -0.85
CA LEU A 158 -16.31 -11.30 -1.53
C LEU A 158 -16.80 -12.72 -1.30
N ARG A 159 -16.70 -13.55 -2.34
CA ARG A 159 -17.00 -14.98 -2.26
C ARG A 159 -15.77 -15.78 -2.63
N VAL A 160 -15.60 -16.93 -2.00
CA VAL A 160 -14.40 -17.78 -2.14
C VAL A 160 -14.77 -19.25 -2.30
N TYR A 161 -13.85 -20.02 -2.89
CA TYR A 161 -13.88 -21.49 -2.85
C TYR A 161 -12.76 -21.99 -1.92
N PRO A 162 -13.07 -22.36 -0.67
CA PRO A 162 -12.08 -22.81 0.31
C PRO A 162 -11.21 -23.95 -0.22
N GLY A 163 -9.90 -23.89 0.04
CA GLY A 163 -8.94 -24.94 -0.31
C GLY A 163 -8.40 -24.91 -1.75
N THR A 164 -8.96 -24.06 -2.62
CA THR A 164 -8.51 -23.94 -4.02
C THR A 164 -7.15 -23.25 -4.17
N HIS A 165 -6.65 -22.61 -3.12
CA HIS A 165 -5.34 -21.95 -3.09
C HIS A 165 -4.14 -22.88 -3.26
N ARG A 166 -4.34 -24.19 -3.05
CA ARG A 166 -3.28 -25.22 -3.11
C ARG A 166 -2.69 -25.44 -4.50
N ALA A 167 -3.28 -24.86 -5.54
CA ALA A 167 -2.76 -24.94 -6.89
C ALA A 167 -3.08 -23.69 -7.71
N ARG A 168 -2.19 -23.37 -8.64
CA ARG A 168 -2.50 -22.51 -9.78
C ARG A 168 -3.43 -23.27 -10.72
N ILE A 169 -4.57 -22.68 -11.03
CA ILE A 169 -5.57 -23.25 -11.92
C ILE A 169 -5.50 -22.51 -13.25
N GLU A 170 -5.39 -23.26 -14.34
CA GLU A 170 -5.37 -22.65 -15.67
C GLU A 170 -6.74 -22.14 -16.09
N GLY A 171 -6.73 -21.05 -16.86
CA GLY A 171 -7.96 -20.33 -17.23
C GLY A 171 -8.56 -19.49 -16.10
N ALA A 172 -7.92 -19.40 -14.93
CA ALA A 172 -8.40 -18.64 -13.77
C ALA A 172 -8.24 -17.12 -13.89
N ARG A 173 -8.04 -16.59 -15.10
CA ARG A 173 -7.85 -15.15 -15.34
C ARG A 173 -9.20 -14.53 -15.68
N ALA A 174 -9.54 -13.38 -15.08
CA ALA A 174 -10.87 -12.78 -15.19
C ALA A 174 -11.26 -12.33 -16.63
N ASP A 175 -10.29 -12.17 -17.53
CA ASP A 175 -10.45 -11.71 -18.92
C ASP A 175 -10.29 -12.82 -19.98
N ALA A 176 -10.02 -14.07 -19.57
CA ALA A 176 -9.91 -15.20 -20.49
C ALA A 176 -11.30 -15.72 -20.90
N ASP A 177 -11.38 -16.42 -22.04
CA ASP A 177 -12.54 -17.30 -22.33
C ASP A 177 -12.53 -18.46 -21.32
N ALA A 178 -13.04 -18.14 -20.14
CA ALA A 178 -12.95 -18.93 -18.93
C ALA A 178 -14.27 -19.69 -18.69
N THR A 179 -15.00 -20.03 -19.75
CA THR A 179 -16.31 -20.69 -19.66
C THR A 179 -16.24 -21.95 -18.80
N ALA A 180 -15.30 -22.85 -19.08
CA ALA A 180 -15.09 -24.06 -18.28
C ALA A 180 -14.65 -23.78 -16.83
N PHE A 181 -13.93 -22.68 -16.58
CA PHE A 181 -13.53 -22.29 -15.23
C PHE A 181 -14.74 -21.78 -14.42
N HIS A 182 -15.58 -20.95 -15.03
CA HIS A 182 -16.80 -20.43 -14.40
C HIS A 182 -17.87 -21.52 -14.20
N GLU A 183 -17.96 -22.50 -15.10
CA GLU A 183 -18.81 -23.69 -14.91
C GLU A 183 -18.32 -24.55 -13.73
N ARG A 184 -17.00 -24.68 -13.56
CA ARG A 184 -16.40 -25.39 -12.43
C ARG A 184 -16.53 -24.65 -11.11
N PHE A 185 -16.47 -23.32 -11.15
CA PHE A 185 -16.52 -22.43 -9.98
C PHE A 185 -17.59 -21.35 -10.16
N PRO A 186 -18.89 -21.70 -10.13
CA PRO A 186 -19.96 -20.72 -10.25
C PRO A 186 -20.02 -19.79 -9.03
N LEU A 187 -20.61 -18.60 -9.16
CA LEU A 187 -20.75 -17.69 -8.02
C LEU A 187 -21.69 -18.26 -6.96
N GLU A 188 -22.73 -18.97 -7.35
CA GLU A 188 -23.77 -19.55 -6.49
C GLU A 188 -23.22 -20.65 -5.57
N GLY A 189 -22.20 -21.37 -6.01
CA GLY A 189 -21.57 -22.48 -5.26
C GLY A 189 -20.50 -22.04 -4.26
N SER A 190 -20.27 -20.74 -4.11
CA SER A 190 -19.16 -20.19 -3.32
C SER A 190 -19.57 -19.69 -1.93
N THR A 191 -18.61 -19.67 -1.00
CA THR A 191 -18.78 -19.19 0.37
C THR A 191 -18.71 -17.67 0.42
N VAL A 192 -19.74 -17.02 0.97
CA VAL A 192 -19.78 -15.56 1.17
C VAL A 192 -18.98 -15.18 2.41
N ILE A 193 -18.15 -14.14 2.31
CA ILE A 193 -17.40 -13.58 3.42
C ILE A 193 -17.96 -12.20 3.78
N GLU A 194 -18.88 -12.16 4.74
CA GLU A 194 -19.41 -10.90 5.27
C GLU A 194 -18.46 -10.31 6.33
N ALA A 195 -18.28 -8.99 6.27
CA ALA A 195 -17.32 -8.27 7.08
C ALA A 195 -17.86 -6.92 7.53
N ASP A 196 -17.42 -6.47 8.70
CA ASP A 196 -17.73 -5.14 9.23
C ASP A 196 -16.62 -4.14 8.88
N ALA A 197 -16.92 -2.86 9.06
CA ALA A 197 -15.92 -1.81 8.89
C ALA A 197 -14.76 -2.01 9.89
N GLY A 198 -13.53 -2.05 9.38
CA GLY A 198 -12.32 -2.30 10.16
C GLY A 198 -11.85 -3.75 10.19
N ASP A 199 -12.64 -4.68 9.63
CA ASP A 199 -12.20 -6.05 9.40
C ASP A 199 -11.22 -6.13 8.21
N VAL A 200 -10.37 -7.16 8.21
CA VAL A 200 -9.44 -7.45 7.11
C VAL A 200 -9.55 -8.91 6.72
N LEU A 201 -9.97 -9.15 5.47
CA LEU A 201 -9.93 -10.48 4.88
C LEU A 201 -8.55 -10.72 4.25
N PHE A 202 -7.81 -11.68 4.80
CA PHE A 202 -6.58 -12.19 4.19
C PHE A 202 -6.91 -13.39 3.32
N PHE A 203 -6.39 -13.46 2.10
CA PHE A 203 -6.52 -14.63 1.24
C PHE A 203 -5.30 -14.84 0.35
N HIS A 204 -4.97 -16.10 0.11
CA HIS A 204 -3.89 -16.48 -0.79
C HIS A 204 -4.26 -16.11 -2.23
N TYR A 205 -3.31 -15.62 -3.02
CA TYR A 205 -3.61 -15.15 -4.37
C TYR A 205 -4.01 -16.26 -5.38
N CYS A 206 -3.76 -17.53 -5.06
CA CYS A 206 -4.32 -18.68 -5.77
C CYS A 206 -5.71 -19.10 -5.24
N LEU A 207 -6.30 -18.45 -4.25
CA LEU A 207 -7.67 -18.78 -3.85
C LEU A 207 -8.63 -18.33 -4.96
N VAL A 208 -9.51 -19.22 -5.41
CA VAL A 208 -10.57 -18.83 -6.35
C VAL A 208 -11.57 -17.94 -5.62
N HIS A 209 -11.77 -16.73 -6.14
CA HIS A 209 -12.62 -15.73 -5.53
C HIS A 209 -13.29 -14.82 -6.57
N GLY A 210 -14.38 -14.16 -6.16
CA GLY A 210 -15.18 -13.29 -7.00
C GLY A 210 -16.17 -12.47 -6.18
N SER A 211 -16.96 -11.60 -6.81
CA SER A 211 -18.02 -10.88 -6.09
C SER A 211 -19.21 -10.51 -6.98
N MET A 212 -20.42 -10.68 -6.43
CA MET A 212 -21.67 -10.23 -7.05
C MET A 212 -21.73 -8.70 -7.14
N SER A 213 -22.60 -8.15 -7.98
CA SER A 213 -22.90 -6.71 -8.00
C SER A 213 -23.43 -6.21 -6.66
N ASN A 214 -23.16 -4.94 -6.35
CA ASN A 214 -23.82 -4.28 -5.24
C ASN A 214 -25.27 -3.94 -5.65
N ARG A 215 -26.24 -4.44 -4.88
CA ARG A 215 -27.69 -4.23 -5.10
C ARG A 215 -28.30 -3.22 -4.13
N THR A 216 -27.48 -2.59 -3.30
CA THR A 216 -27.87 -1.58 -2.31
C THR A 216 -27.48 -0.19 -2.79
N GLU A 217 -28.12 0.84 -2.24
CA GLU A 217 -27.78 2.25 -2.53
C GLU A 217 -26.43 2.67 -1.93
N GLU A 218 -26.03 2.03 -0.82
CA GLU A 218 -24.78 2.32 -0.14
C GLU A 218 -23.59 1.71 -0.90
N PRO A 219 -22.53 2.49 -1.20
CA PRO A 219 -21.37 1.96 -1.90
C PRO A 219 -20.57 1.01 -1.00
N ARG A 220 -20.07 -0.09 -1.57
CA ARG A 220 -19.08 -0.96 -0.90
C ARG A 220 -17.69 -0.39 -1.13
N LYS A 221 -16.95 -0.13 -0.05
CA LYS A 221 -15.63 0.50 -0.05
C LYS A 221 -14.58 -0.47 0.53
N VAL A 222 -13.56 -0.80 -0.26
CA VAL A 222 -12.46 -1.67 0.19
C VAL A 222 -11.11 -1.15 -0.32
N VAL A 223 -10.06 -1.37 0.47
CA VAL A 223 -8.67 -1.21 0.03
C VAL A 223 -8.00 -2.57 0.04
N HIS A 224 -7.53 -2.98 -1.13
CA HIS A 224 -6.86 -4.25 -1.37
C HIS A 224 -5.35 -4.06 -1.33
N VAL A 225 -4.65 -4.82 -0.50
CA VAL A 225 -3.20 -4.74 -0.30
C VAL A 225 -2.56 -6.08 -0.63
N ARG A 226 -1.88 -6.18 -1.76
CA ARG A 226 -1.14 -7.39 -2.17
C ARG A 226 0.29 -7.35 -1.64
N MET A 227 0.65 -8.40 -0.91
CA MET A 227 1.92 -8.52 -0.20
C MET A 227 2.48 -9.92 -0.42
N PHE A 228 3.80 -10.07 -0.33
CA PHE A 228 4.47 -11.37 -0.43
C PHE A 228 5.74 -11.39 0.42
N SER A 229 6.32 -12.58 0.62
CA SER A 229 7.53 -12.73 1.43
C SER A 229 8.72 -12.04 0.78
N GLY A 230 9.54 -11.33 1.58
CA GLY A 230 10.81 -10.75 1.13
C GLY A 230 11.85 -11.80 0.70
N ARG A 231 11.60 -13.08 0.99
CA ARG A 231 12.43 -14.20 0.55
C ARG A 231 12.01 -14.75 -0.82
N ASP A 232 10.80 -14.46 -1.26
CA ASP A 232 10.26 -14.85 -2.55
C ASP A 232 10.64 -13.82 -3.63
N ARG A 233 10.43 -14.15 -4.91
CA ARG A 233 10.76 -13.33 -6.08
C ARG A 233 9.65 -13.43 -7.09
N VAL A 234 9.41 -12.35 -7.84
CA VAL A 234 8.50 -12.38 -8.99
C VAL A 234 9.07 -13.33 -10.07
N GLU A 235 8.23 -14.15 -10.71
CA GLU A 235 8.67 -15.23 -11.63
C GLU A 235 9.28 -14.76 -12.95
N LYS A 236 9.13 -13.48 -13.28
CA LYS A 236 9.79 -12.84 -14.43
C LYS A 236 10.36 -11.49 -14.02
N ASP A 237 11.30 -10.99 -14.82
CA ASP A 237 11.83 -9.61 -14.86
C ASP A 237 10.73 -8.54 -15.09
N ALA A 238 9.52 -8.74 -14.57
CA ALA A 238 8.64 -7.67 -14.15
C ALA A 238 9.26 -6.96 -12.93
N THR A 239 10.52 -6.52 -13.05
CA THR A 239 10.78 -5.15 -12.63
C THR A 239 9.73 -4.35 -13.37
N VAL A 240 8.66 -3.94 -12.67
CA VAL A 240 8.08 -2.65 -13.04
C VAL A 240 9.31 -1.77 -13.03
N PRO A 241 9.78 -1.25 -14.18
CA PRO A 241 10.86 -0.31 -14.12
C PRO A 241 10.29 0.74 -13.17
N ASN A 242 10.93 0.94 -12.02
CA ASN A 242 10.93 2.27 -11.48
C ASN A 242 11.50 3.04 -12.65
N LYS A 243 10.62 3.64 -13.46
CA LYS A 243 11.04 4.61 -14.44
C LYS A 243 11.69 5.64 -13.56
N LEU A 244 13.01 5.52 -13.41
CA LEU A 244 13.85 6.60 -12.96
C LEU A 244 13.32 7.78 -13.75
N PRO A 245 12.93 8.89 -13.10
CA PRO A 245 12.43 10.06 -13.81
C PRO A 245 13.39 10.30 -14.97
N ILE A 246 12.93 10.09 -16.20
CA ILE A 246 13.80 10.00 -17.39
C ILE A 246 14.41 11.40 -17.67
N ASP A 247 14.01 12.40 -16.89
CA ASP A 247 14.38 13.80 -16.94
C ASP A 247 15.29 14.25 -15.79
N THR A 248 16.12 13.38 -15.19
CA THR A 248 17.16 13.86 -14.28
C THR A 248 18.21 14.64 -15.06
N LYS A 249 18.35 15.93 -14.75
CA LYS A 249 19.36 16.82 -15.34
C LYS A 249 20.44 17.10 -14.31
N ALA A 250 21.66 17.35 -14.79
CA ALA A 250 22.72 17.88 -13.93
C ALA A 250 22.21 19.16 -13.24
N TRP A 251 22.38 19.21 -11.92
CA TRP A 251 21.89 20.34 -11.14
C TRP A 251 22.67 21.62 -11.47
N THR A 252 21.98 22.74 -11.53
CA THR A 252 22.56 24.08 -11.65
C THR A 252 21.90 25.03 -10.65
N PRO A 253 22.58 26.09 -10.19
CA PRO A 253 21.96 27.11 -9.35
C PRO A 253 20.65 27.64 -9.96
N GLY A 254 19.58 27.75 -9.16
CA GLY A 254 18.26 28.16 -9.63
C GLY A 254 17.39 27.03 -10.21
N ALA A 255 17.89 25.79 -10.29
CA ALA A 255 17.11 24.66 -10.78
C ALA A 255 15.81 24.48 -9.98
N GLY A 256 14.72 24.12 -10.67
CA GLY A 256 13.39 23.97 -10.07
C GLY A 256 12.81 25.27 -9.46
N GLY A 257 13.38 26.43 -9.79
CA GLY A 257 12.99 27.72 -9.21
C GLY A 257 13.44 27.92 -7.76
N ASP A 258 14.36 27.09 -7.28
CA ASP A 258 15.00 27.22 -5.97
C ASP A 258 16.35 27.95 -6.09
N ASP A 259 16.38 29.17 -5.57
CA ASP A 259 17.52 30.07 -5.50
C ASP A 259 18.29 29.99 -4.17
N ARG A 260 17.81 29.17 -3.22
CA ARG A 260 18.38 29.04 -1.88
C ARG A 260 19.54 28.09 -1.85
N ILE A 261 19.55 27.04 -2.68
CA ILE A 261 20.71 26.16 -2.83
C ILE A 261 21.64 26.79 -3.87
N THR A 262 22.82 27.20 -3.43
CA THR A 262 23.79 27.92 -4.28
C THR A 262 24.89 27.00 -4.81
N ALA A 263 25.17 25.89 -4.13
CA ALA A 263 26.04 24.83 -4.62
C ALA A 263 25.67 23.47 -4.00
N ILE A 264 25.91 22.39 -4.74
CA ILE A 264 25.83 21.01 -4.24
C ILE A 264 27.04 20.24 -4.77
N SER A 265 27.59 19.37 -3.93
CA SER A 265 28.68 18.47 -4.27
C SER A 265 28.59 17.20 -3.44
N ILE A 266 29.18 16.12 -3.95
CA ILE A 266 29.31 14.86 -3.24
C ILE A 266 30.77 14.47 -3.15
N ASP A 267 31.12 13.74 -2.10
CA ASP A 267 32.46 13.20 -1.94
C ASP A 267 32.68 12.06 -2.95
N GLU A 268 33.66 12.22 -3.85
CA GLU A 268 34.09 11.21 -4.84
C GLU A 268 32.95 10.73 -5.77
N ALA A 269 32.39 11.64 -6.57
CA ALA A 269 31.39 11.29 -7.59
C ALA A 269 31.89 10.20 -8.55
N GLY A 270 31.01 9.29 -8.95
CA GLY A 270 31.34 8.20 -9.86
C GLY A 270 30.12 7.56 -10.49
N GLU A 271 30.34 6.54 -11.34
CA GLU A 271 29.25 5.82 -11.99
C GLU A 271 28.31 5.20 -10.95
N LYS A 272 27.04 5.64 -10.93
CA LYS A 272 26.03 5.28 -9.91
C LYS A 272 26.37 5.68 -8.46
N LYS A 273 27.46 6.42 -8.25
CA LYS A 273 27.78 7.10 -6.98
C LYS A 273 27.49 8.59 -7.17
N ASP A 274 26.20 8.91 -7.11
CA ASP A 274 25.67 10.26 -7.30
C ASP A 274 24.57 10.57 -6.27
N ALA A 275 24.11 11.81 -6.21
CA ALA A 275 22.97 12.24 -5.42
C ALA A 275 21.86 12.82 -6.31
N LEU A 276 20.62 12.41 -6.04
CA LEU A 276 19.44 13.02 -6.64
C LEU A 276 18.88 14.09 -5.72
N LEU A 277 18.72 15.31 -6.24
CA LEU A 277 18.00 16.39 -5.57
C LEU A 277 16.58 16.52 -6.13
N GLY A 278 15.59 16.18 -5.31
CA GLY A 278 14.19 16.47 -5.58
C GLY A 278 13.78 17.80 -4.94
N LEU A 279 13.05 18.63 -5.67
CA LEU A 279 12.54 19.92 -5.20
C LEU A 279 11.01 19.86 -5.22
N PHE A 280 10.38 20.28 -4.13
CA PHE A 280 8.93 20.13 -3.95
C PHE A 280 8.30 21.40 -3.40
N ARG A 281 7.01 21.54 -3.67
CA ARG A 281 6.14 22.56 -3.07
C ARG A 281 4.87 21.90 -2.58
N ASP A 282 4.44 22.20 -1.36
CA ASP A 282 3.15 21.74 -0.85
C ASP A 282 1.99 22.68 -1.24
N ASP A 283 0.76 22.28 -0.90
CA ASP A 283 -0.47 23.04 -1.19
C ASP A 283 -0.53 24.39 -0.45
N ARG A 284 0.29 24.57 0.60
CA ARG A 284 0.46 25.85 1.31
C ARG A 284 1.57 26.70 0.72
N GLY A 285 2.19 26.22 -0.35
CA GLY A 285 3.25 26.90 -1.06
C GLY A 285 4.63 26.80 -0.40
N GLN A 286 4.80 26.02 0.66
CA GLN A 286 6.09 25.81 1.32
C GLN A 286 7.02 25.01 0.42
N ARG A 287 8.32 25.32 0.49
CA ARG A 287 9.34 24.69 -0.34
C ARG A 287 10.11 23.65 0.46
N TYR A 288 10.36 22.51 -0.17
CA TYR A 288 11.09 21.38 0.38
C TYR A 288 12.14 20.91 -0.62
N PHE A 289 13.16 20.25 -0.11
CA PHE A 289 14.06 19.49 -0.96
C PHE A 289 14.38 18.14 -0.32
N MET A 290 14.48 17.10 -1.15
CA MET A 290 14.94 15.78 -0.73
C MET A 290 16.26 15.51 -1.44
N VAL A 291 17.27 15.12 -0.66
CA VAL A 291 18.52 14.63 -1.20
C VAL A 291 18.59 13.13 -0.98
N THR A 292 18.84 12.39 -2.06
CA THR A 292 18.84 10.92 -2.06
C THR A 292 20.16 10.42 -2.61
N SER A 293 20.84 9.54 -1.86
CA SER A 293 22.00 8.82 -2.36
C SER A 293 21.55 7.81 -3.41
N LEU A 294 22.09 7.93 -4.62
CA LEU A 294 21.93 6.92 -5.67
C LEU A 294 22.93 5.77 -5.52
N TRP A 295 23.87 5.88 -4.58
CA TRP A 295 24.87 4.86 -4.35
C TRP A 295 24.28 3.69 -3.55
N HIS A 296 23.94 2.61 -4.26
CA HIS A 296 23.46 1.36 -3.67
C HIS A 296 23.84 0.17 -4.56
N GLY A 297 23.71 -1.05 -4.04
CA GLY A 297 23.99 -2.25 -4.81
C GLY A 297 23.53 -3.52 -4.09
N ALA A 298 23.29 -4.57 -4.87
CA ALA A 298 23.05 -5.90 -4.31
C ALA A 298 24.24 -6.33 -3.45
N ASN A 299 23.97 -7.03 -2.34
CA ASN A 299 24.98 -7.59 -1.43
C ASN A 299 25.91 -6.56 -0.77
N ALA A 300 25.56 -5.27 -0.78
CA ALA A 300 26.26 -4.24 -0.02
C ALA A 300 25.35 -3.69 1.07
N SER A 301 25.89 -3.45 2.26
CA SER A 301 25.16 -2.77 3.31
C SER A 301 24.98 -1.28 2.96
N ALA A 302 23.95 -0.66 3.55
CA ALA A 302 23.74 0.78 3.42
C ALA A 302 24.93 1.57 4.03
N GLN A 303 25.62 1.02 5.02
CA GLN A 303 26.78 1.67 5.65
C GLN A 303 28.00 1.72 4.71
N GLU A 304 28.29 0.62 4.01
CA GLU A 304 29.40 0.55 3.03
C GLU A 304 29.17 1.44 1.81
N ARG A 305 27.92 1.83 1.57
CA ARG A 305 27.49 2.70 0.48
C ARG A 305 27.10 4.10 0.96
N ALA A 306 27.65 4.53 2.10
CA ALA A 306 27.39 5.87 2.63
C ALA A 306 27.97 6.97 1.73
N LEU A 307 27.16 7.97 1.38
CA LEU A 307 27.55 9.09 0.55
C LEU A 307 27.49 10.39 1.34
N SER A 308 28.60 11.11 1.39
CA SER A 308 28.67 12.45 1.98
C SER A 308 28.34 13.51 0.93
N ILE A 309 27.45 14.42 1.30
CA ILE A 309 26.90 15.45 0.44
C ILE A 309 27.06 16.79 1.13
N THR A 310 27.58 17.76 0.40
CA THR A 310 27.80 19.14 0.86
C THR A 310 26.94 20.09 0.03
N MET A 311 26.11 20.87 0.71
CA MET A 311 25.24 21.90 0.10
C MET A 311 25.53 23.26 0.72
N ASN A 312 25.67 24.28 -0.13
CA ASN A 312 25.77 25.67 0.29
C ASN A 312 24.44 26.37 0.05
N PHE A 313 24.09 27.26 0.96
CA PHE A 313 22.84 27.99 0.93
C PHE A 313 23.06 29.50 0.82
N ALA A 314 22.05 30.19 0.29
CA ALA A 314 21.99 31.64 0.26
C ALA A 314 22.03 32.24 1.69
N PRO A 315 22.56 33.47 1.87
CA PRO A 315 22.79 34.04 3.20
C PRO A 315 21.54 34.23 4.08
N ASP A 316 20.36 34.30 3.48
CA ASP A 316 19.07 34.40 4.16
C ASP A 316 18.62 33.06 4.77
N VAL A 317 19.15 31.94 4.30
CA VAL A 317 18.90 30.61 4.87
C VAL A 317 19.78 30.41 6.10
N ARG A 318 19.17 30.56 7.29
CA ARG A 318 19.89 30.41 8.57
C ARG A 318 19.77 29.04 9.21
N ARG A 319 18.67 28.32 8.93
CA ARG A 319 18.34 27.03 9.51
C ARG A 319 17.57 26.20 8.50
N LEU A 320 17.67 24.89 8.67
CA LEU A 320 16.86 23.92 7.97
C LEU A 320 16.13 23.05 9.00
N TYR A 321 15.10 22.35 8.55
CA TYR A 321 14.39 21.36 9.34
C TYR A 321 14.34 20.07 8.54
N ARG A 322 14.80 18.97 9.14
CA ARG A 322 14.83 17.65 8.53
C ARG A 322 13.69 16.80 9.10
N LEU A 323 13.01 16.04 8.26
CA LEU A 323 12.12 14.99 8.72
C LEU A 323 12.94 13.72 9.04
N ASP A 324 12.95 13.30 10.30
CA ASP A 324 13.55 12.03 10.70
C ASP A 324 12.72 10.88 10.10
N ARG A 325 13.34 10.09 9.24
CA ARG A 325 12.65 9.00 8.53
C ARG A 325 12.28 7.80 9.40
N ILE A 326 12.87 7.68 10.59
CA ILE A 326 12.58 6.58 11.53
C ILE A 326 11.44 7.01 12.45
N THR A 327 11.52 8.22 13.00
CA THR A 327 10.54 8.68 14.00
C THR A 327 9.41 9.52 13.41
N GLY A 328 9.53 9.96 12.16
CA GLY A 328 8.59 10.90 11.52
C GLY A 328 8.57 12.28 12.16
N ARG A 329 9.58 12.62 12.98
CA ARG A 329 9.63 13.89 13.72
C ARG A 329 10.52 14.89 13.02
N GLU A 330 10.18 16.16 13.18
CA GLU A 330 11.04 17.24 12.75
C GLU A 330 12.29 17.36 13.63
N VAL A 331 13.45 17.54 12.98
CA VAL A 331 14.73 17.78 13.62
C VAL A 331 15.32 19.07 13.05
N PRO A 332 15.56 20.12 13.87
CA PRO A 332 16.21 21.33 13.41
C PRO A 332 17.68 21.07 13.08
N VAL A 333 18.13 21.56 11.92
CA VAL A 333 19.48 21.39 11.40
C VAL A 333 20.15 22.75 11.31
N ARG A 334 21.30 22.89 11.98
CA ARG A 334 22.12 24.11 11.95
C ARG A 334 23.07 24.07 10.77
N LEU A 335 23.19 25.19 10.08
CA LEU A 335 24.17 25.38 9.01
C LEU A 335 25.48 25.90 9.60
N ASN A 336 26.61 25.37 9.14
CA ASN A 336 27.93 25.88 9.47
C ASN A 336 28.36 26.86 8.38
N ARG A 337 28.36 28.18 8.68
CA ARG A 337 28.68 29.25 7.71
C ARG A 337 27.89 29.14 6.40
N GLY A 338 26.61 28.80 6.48
CA GLY A 338 25.72 28.62 5.32
C GLY A 338 25.87 27.26 4.62
N THR A 339 26.64 26.33 5.18
CA THR A 339 26.86 25.00 4.60
C THR A 339 26.19 23.90 5.44
N LEU A 340 25.52 22.97 4.76
CA LEU A 340 25.10 21.67 5.29
C LEU A 340 26.06 20.60 4.75
N ARG A 341 26.62 19.79 5.63
CA ARG A 341 27.26 18.53 5.26
C ARG A 341 26.50 17.38 5.93
N THR A 342 26.01 16.44 5.13
CA THR A 342 25.27 15.27 5.61
C THR A 342 25.82 14.00 4.98
N THR A 343 25.72 12.88 5.69
CA THR A 343 26.13 11.56 5.19
C THR A 343 24.91 10.64 5.17
N LEU A 344 24.54 10.19 3.98
CA LEU A 344 23.39 9.33 3.76
C LEU A 344 23.84 7.88 3.58
N PRO A 345 23.28 6.91 4.32
CA PRO A 345 23.42 5.51 3.98
C PRO A 345 22.97 5.22 2.55
N GLY A 346 23.54 4.19 1.93
CA GLY A 346 23.32 3.87 0.53
C GLY A 346 21.86 3.64 0.17
N GLY A 347 21.42 4.24 -0.94
CA GLY A 347 20.05 4.16 -1.43
C GLY A 347 19.02 4.91 -0.59
N THR A 348 19.45 5.67 0.43
CA THR A 348 18.55 6.40 1.32
C THR A 348 18.54 7.89 1.02
N GLY A 349 17.53 8.61 1.53
CA GLY A 349 17.43 10.06 1.41
C GLY A 349 16.95 10.72 2.69
N ASP A 350 17.14 12.04 2.75
CA ASP A 350 16.65 12.91 3.81
C ASP A 350 15.82 14.05 3.18
N LEU A 351 14.65 14.33 3.75
CA LEU A 351 13.76 15.42 3.37
C LEU A 351 13.99 16.63 4.28
N TYR A 352 14.17 17.80 3.67
CA TYR A 352 14.41 19.08 4.35
C TYR A 352 13.41 20.14 3.94
N LYS A 353 13.23 21.15 4.80
CA LYS A 353 12.52 22.40 4.51
C LYS A 353 13.24 23.60 5.13
N TYR A 354 12.83 24.78 4.68
CA TYR A 354 13.43 26.07 5.08
C TYR A 354 12.69 26.77 6.24
N THR A 355 11.44 26.38 6.52
CA THR A 355 10.50 27.02 7.46
C THR A 355 10.24 26.14 8.67
N SER A 356 9.82 26.73 9.81
CA SER A 356 9.41 25.99 11.01
C SER A 356 7.95 25.50 10.98
N GLU A 357 7.20 25.85 9.95
CA GLU A 357 5.82 25.39 9.74
C GLU A 357 5.80 23.86 9.59
N PRO A 358 4.84 23.11 10.17
CA PRO A 358 4.82 21.64 10.18
C PRO A 358 4.94 20.98 8.80
N PHE A 359 5.53 19.78 8.74
CA PHE A 359 5.54 18.99 7.51
C PHE A 359 4.11 18.58 7.11
N PRO A 360 3.82 18.37 5.81
CA PRO A 360 2.51 17.89 5.37
C PRO A 360 2.15 16.58 6.08
N GLY A 361 0.93 16.51 6.62
CA GLY A 361 0.44 15.35 7.37
C GLY A 361 0.83 15.30 8.85
N GLN A 362 1.65 16.23 9.35
CA GLN A 362 1.79 16.43 10.79
C GLN A 362 0.66 17.31 11.31
N PRO A 363 0.08 17.02 12.49
CA PRO A 363 -0.87 17.93 13.11
C PRO A 363 -0.22 19.31 13.28
N GLY A 364 -0.95 20.36 12.88
CA GLY A 364 -0.55 21.72 13.20
C GLY A 364 -0.38 21.85 14.71
N SER A 365 0.72 22.45 15.15
CA SER A 365 0.94 22.79 16.56
C SER A 365 -0.19 23.65 17.12
#